data_AF-A0A7K8QCP7-F1
#
_entry.id   AF-A0A7K8QCP7-F1
#
_cell.length_a   1.000
_cell.length_b   1.000
_cell.length_c   1.000
_cell.angle_alpha   90.00
_cell.angle_beta   90.00
_cell.angle_gamma   90.00
#
_symmetry.space_group_name_H-M   'P 1'
#
loop_
_entity.id
_entity.type
_entity.pdbx_description
1 polymer ?
#
loop_
_entity_poly.entity_id
_entity_poly.type
_entity_poly.pdbx_seq_one_letter_code
_entity_poly.pdbx_strand_id
1 'polypeptide(L)'
;SRSVYPPQWDQSALPDVGFKLIQLSCDSHEYGKIKKLFEKTMKNYCINQLQRIQNPTLWDLFQWQKAKMKKLNKLKSVDERLLFHGTNPSHVSAICEQNFDWRLCGTHGTVYGKGSYFARDASYSHEYCSSRLGRYSMFVAQVLVGDFVQGNSEYCRPPPRARNSNRLYDSCVDDPTDPSIFVIFEKQQIYPAYILEYSAESRCVVL
;
A
#
# COMPACT_ATOMS: atom_id res chain seq x y z
N SER A 1 21.94 6.44 -20.53
CA SER A 1 20.49 6.53 -20.77
C SER A 1 19.84 5.22 -20.37
N ARG A 2 18.77 5.28 -19.59
CA ARG A 2 17.78 4.21 -19.34
C ARG A 2 16.75 4.87 -18.44
N SER A 3 15.48 4.81 -18.76
CA SER A 3 14.43 4.96 -17.75
C SER A 3 14.07 3.53 -17.33
N VAL A 4 14.33 2.99 -16.13
CA VAL A 4 14.17 3.41 -14.71
C VAL A 4 12.78 3.06 -14.13
N TYR A 5 11.87 2.54 -14.96
CA TYR A 5 10.59 1.98 -14.52
C TYR A 5 10.56 0.45 -14.54
N PRO A 6 9.67 -0.20 -13.77
CA PRO A 6 9.57 -1.66 -13.74
C PRO A 6 9.29 -2.24 -15.13
N PRO A 7 9.91 -3.37 -15.51
CA PRO A 7 9.78 -3.93 -16.85
C PRO A 7 8.35 -4.38 -17.20
N GLN A 8 7.54 -4.68 -16.18
CA GLN A 8 6.14 -5.04 -16.37
C GLN A 8 5.24 -3.83 -16.69
N TRP A 9 5.71 -2.60 -16.46
CA TRP A 9 4.95 -1.40 -16.81
C TRP A 9 4.77 -1.30 -18.33
N ASP A 10 3.58 -0.88 -18.73
CA ASP A 10 3.26 -0.54 -20.10
C ASP A 10 3.98 0.76 -20.43
N GLN A 11 5.06 0.63 -21.19
CA GLN A 11 5.93 1.74 -21.58
C GLN A 11 5.24 2.71 -22.56
N SER A 12 4.16 2.28 -23.21
CA SER A 12 3.35 3.16 -24.07
C SER A 12 2.34 4.01 -23.29
N ALA A 13 2.11 3.67 -22.01
CA ALA A 13 1.12 4.31 -21.14
C ALA A 13 1.77 4.98 -19.91
N LEU A 14 2.88 5.68 -20.14
CA LEU A 14 3.56 6.50 -19.13
C LEU A 14 3.21 7.97 -19.35
N PRO A 15 2.38 8.57 -18.49
CA PRO A 15 2.07 9.99 -18.60
C PRO A 15 3.26 10.85 -18.14
N ASP A 16 3.43 12.04 -18.73
CA ASP A 16 4.44 13.00 -18.26
C ASP A 16 4.11 13.54 -16.86
N VAL A 17 2.81 13.68 -16.55
CA VAL A 17 2.28 14.12 -15.25
C VAL A 17 1.07 13.27 -14.87
N GLY A 18 0.97 12.91 -13.60
CA GLY A 18 -0.16 12.16 -13.03
C GLY A 18 -0.02 10.65 -13.19
N PHE A 19 -1.14 9.96 -13.40
CA PHE A 19 -1.17 8.50 -13.45
C PHE A 19 -1.99 7.91 -14.60
N LYS A 20 -1.73 6.64 -14.91
CA LYS A 20 -2.57 5.78 -15.75
C LYS A 20 -2.94 4.51 -14.99
N LEU A 21 -4.16 4.03 -15.19
CA LEU A 21 -4.64 2.75 -14.71
C LEU A 21 -4.57 1.74 -15.83
N ILE A 22 -3.80 0.67 -15.63
CA ILE A 22 -3.64 -0.41 -16.60
C ILE A 22 -4.38 -1.64 -16.08
N GLN A 23 -5.46 -2.01 -16.77
CA GLN A 23 -6.20 -3.22 -16.43
C GLN A 23 -5.31 -4.44 -16.64
N LEU A 24 -5.15 -5.26 -15.59
CA LEU A 24 -4.40 -6.50 -15.69
C LEU A 24 -5.27 -7.61 -16.26
N SER A 25 -4.67 -8.45 -17.12
CA SER A 25 -5.29 -9.70 -17.56
C SER A 25 -5.31 -10.70 -16.40
N CYS A 26 -6.44 -11.41 -16.24
CA CYS A 26 -6.60 -12.44 -15.22
C CYS A 26 -5.64 -13.63 -15.36
N ASP A 27 -5.12 -13.86 -16.58
CA ASP A 27 -4.14 -14.91 -16.88
C ASP A 27 -2.68 -14.48 -16.59
N SER A 28 -2.46 -13.20 -16.27
CA SER A 28 -1.11 -12.71 -16.01
C SER A 28 -0.56 -13.19 -14.66
N HIS A 29 0.75 -13.46 -14.63
CA HIS A 29 1.44 -13.81 -13.38
C HIS A 29 1.30 -12.70 -12.31
N GLU A 30 1.30 -11.43 -12.75
CA GLU A 30 1.09 -10.28 -11.87
C GLU A 30 -0.28 -10.31 -11.20
N TYR A 31 -1.35 -10.54 -11.96
CA TYR A 31 -2.71 -10.69 -11.43
C TYR A 31 -2.80 -11.86 -10.45
N GLY A 32 -2.28 -13.03 -10.85
CA GLY A 32 -2.28 -14.22 -10.00
C GLY A 32 -1.57 -14.03 -8.66
N LYS A 33 -0.47 -13.25 -8.63
CA LYS A 33 0.23 -12.91 -7.39
C LYS A 33 -0.64 -12.07 -6.44
N ILE A 34 -1.27 -11.02 -6.95
CA ILE A 34 -2.12 -10.13 -6.12
C ILE A 34 -3.39 -10.85 -5.68
N LYS A 35 -4.03 -11.62 -6.57
CA LYS A 35 -5.17 -12.47 -6.24
C LYS A 35 -4.86 -13.44 -5.09
N LYS A 36 -3.74 -14.16 -5.17
CA LYS A 36 -3.31 -15.07 -4.09
C LYS A 36 -3.11 -14.36 -2.75
N LEU A 37 -2.62 -13.11 -2.73
CA LEU A 37 -2.48 -12.34 -1.50
C LEU A 37 -3.85 -11.96 -0.92
N PHE A 38 -4.76 -11.48 -1.77
CA PHE A 38 -6.12 -11.09 -1.38
C PHE A 38 -6.92 -12.28 -0.83
N GLU A 39 -6.90 -13.42 -1.53
CA GLU A 39 -7.69 -14.62 -1.19
C GLU A 39 -7.23 -15.34 0.09
N LYS A 40 -6.06 -14.99 0.65
CA LYS A 40 -5.65 -15.51 1.97
C LYS A 40 -6.71 -15.24 3.04
N THR A 41 -7.36 -14.08 2.97
CA THR A 41 -8.29 -13.60 4.00
C THR A 41 -9.66 -13.21 3.45
N MET A 42 -9.82 -13.11 2.12
CA MET A 42 -11.06 -12.67 1.46
C MET A 42 -11.73 -13.78 0.63
N LYS A 43 -11.84 -14.99 1.17
CA LYS A 43 -12.31 -16.20 0.44
C LYS A 43 -13.74 -16.13 -0.12
N ASN A 44 -14.58 -15.24 0.41
CA ASN A 44 -15.99 -15.11 0.02
C ASN A 44 -16.22 -13.94 -0.96
N TYR A 45 -15.15 -13.42 -1.57
CA TYR A 45 -15.18 -12.26 -2.46
C TYR A 45 -14.45 -12.57 -3.77
N CYS A 46 -14.98 -12.06 -4.87
CA CYS A 46 -14.35 -12.12 -6.18
C CYS A 46 -13.76 -10.76 -6.56
N ILE A 47 -12.54 -10.78 -7.09
CA ILE A 47 -11.93 -9.61 -7.74
C ILE A 47 -12.64 -9.39 -9.09
N ASN A 48 -13.35 -8.28 -9.24
CA ASN A 48 -14.00 -7.89 -10.49
C ASN A 48 -12.99 -7.18 -11.41
N GLN A 49 -12.14 -6.33 -10.85
CA GLN A 49 -11.10 -5.60 -11.58
C GLN A 49 -9.83 -5.50 -10.73
N LEU A 50 -8.68 -5.61 -11.39
CA LEU A 50 -7.38 -5.33 -10.82
C LEU A 50 -6.62 -4.46 -11.81
N GLN A 51 -6.33 -3.24 -11.39
CA GLN A 51 -5.63 -2.27 -12.22
C GLN A 51 -4.30 -1.93 -11.56
N ARG A 52 -3.23 -1.96 -12.36
CA ARG A 52 -1.93 -1.42 -11.97
C ARG A 52 -1.93 0.08 -12.17
N ILE A 53 -1.41 0.80 -11.19
CA ILE A 53 -1.24 2.24 -11.26
C ILE A 53 0.16 2.51 -11.80
N GLN A 54 0.25 3.35 -12.82
CA GLN A 54 1.51 3.83 -13.38
C GLN A 54 1.56 5.34 -13.18
N ASN A 55 2.27 5.75 -12.13
CA ASN A 55 2.56 7.15 -11.81
C ASN A 55 4.09 7.31 -11.74
N PRO A 56 4.73 7.80 -12.82
CA PRO A 56 6.18 7.92 -12.89
C PRO A 56 6.78 8.79 -11.78
N THR A 57 6.16 9.95 -11.48
CA THR A 57 6.65 10.88 -10.45
C THR A 57 6.64 10.23 -9.05
N LEU A 58 5.54 9.56 -8.68
CA LEU A 58 5.48 8.87 -7.39
C LEU A 58 6.46 7.70 -7.32
N TRP A 59 6.69 7.00 -8.43
CA TRP A 59 7.66 5.91 -8.50
C TRP A 59 9.09 6.40 -8.30
N ASP A 60 9.48 7.50 -8.94
CA ASP A 60 10.82 8.08 -8.79
C ASP A 60 11.09 8.52 -7.34
N LEU A 61 10.10 9.16 -6.70
CA LEU A 61 10.19 9.54 -5.29
C LEU A 61 10.33 8.33 -4.37
N PHE A 62 9.56 7.27 -4.64
CA PHE A 62 9.64 6.00 -3.91
C PHE A 62 11.00 5.33 -4.04
N GLN A 63 11.53 5.25 -5.26
CA GLN A 63 12.84 4.65 -5.53
C GLN A 63 13.99 5.47 -4.94
N TRP A 64 13.88 6.81 -4.97
CA TRP A 64 14.82 7.69 -4.29
C TRP A 64 14.82 7.46 -2.78
N GLN A 65 13.64 7.37 -2.15
CA GLN A 65 13.51 7.09 -0.72
C GLN A 65 14.09 5.72 -0.36
N LYS A 66 13.83 4.70 -1.18
CA LYS A 66 14.43 3.36 -1.05
C LYS A 66 15.96 3.42 -1.09
N ALA A 67 16.53 4.16 -2.04
CA ALA A 67 17.98 4.33 -2.14
C ALA A 67 18.56 5.08 -0.93
N LYS A 68 17.85 6.09 -0.42
CA LYS A 68 18.21 6.82 0.81
C LYS A 68 18.23 5.88 2.02
N MET A 69 17.17 5.10 2.25
CA MET A 69 17.09 4.15 3.37
C MET A 69 18.22 3.11 3.32
N LYS A 70 18.53 2.55 2.14
CA LYS A 70 19.67 1.63 1.96
C LYS A 70 21.00 2.25 2.40
N LYS A 71 21.28 3.49 1.95
CA LYS A 71 22.51 4.21 2.30
C LYS A 71 22.60 4.52 3.79
N LEU A 72 21.51 5.00 4.40
CA LEU A 72 21.49 5.41 5.80
C LEU A 72 21.70 4.23 6.75
N ASN A 73 21.10 3.09 6.44
CA ASN A 73 21.17 1.90 7.29
C ASN A 73 22.33 0.96 6.89
N LYS A 74 23.14 1.33 5.88
CA LYS A 74 24.21 0.50 5.30
C LYS A 74 23.74 -0.91 4.92
N LEU A 75 22.50 -1.02 4.46
CA LEU A 75 21.86 -2.30 4.14
C LEU A 75 22.02 -2.65 2.66
N LYS A 76 22.03 -3.95 2.36
CA LYS A 76 21.94 -4.47 0.98
C LYS A 76 20.53 -4.23 0.39
N SER A 77 19.51 -4.34 1.23
CA SER A 77 18.09 -4.18 0.87
C SER A 77 17.32 -3.51 2.02
N VAL A 78 16.20 -2.90 1.68
CA VAL A 78 15.21 -2.38 2.64
C VAL A 78 14.06 -3.39 2.66
N ASP A 79 13.50 -3.69 3.83
CA ASP A 79 12.28 -4.50 3.92
C ASP A 79 11.15 -3.74 3.22
N GLU A 80 10.61 -4.38 2.18
CA GLU A 80 9.57 -3.84 1.31
C GLU A 80 8.46 -4.88 1.19
N ARG A 81 7.23 -4.44 1.45
CA ARG A 81 6.07 -5.32 1.52
C ARG A 81 4.96 -4.81 0.61
N LEU A 82 4.17 -5.76 0.08
CA LEU A 82 2.88 -5.46 -0.50
C LEU A 82 1.84 -5.52 0.61
N LEU A 83 1.18 -4.40 0.87
CA LEU A 83 0.20 -4.26 1.95
C LEU A 83 -1.10 -3.63 1.44
N PHE A 84 -2.20 -3.94 2.11
CA PHE A 84 -3.53 -3.47 1.75
C PHE A 84 -3.87 -2.15 2.45
N HIS A 85 -4.69 -1.32 1.79
CA HIS A 85 -5.26 -0.11 2.37
C HIS A 85 -6.70 0.08 1.87
N GLY A 86 -7.65 -0.02 2.78
CA GLY A 86 -9.05 0.30 2.52
C GLY A 86 -9.27 1.81 2.50
N THR A 87 -10.08 2.30 1.57
CA THR A 87 -10.42 3.72 1.51
C THR A 87 -11.82 3.93 0.93
N ASN A 88 -12.32 5.16 1.05
CA ASN A 88 -13.54 5.57 0.39
C ASN A 88 -13.27 5.79 -1.12
N PRO A 89 -14.17 5.35 -2.02
CA PRO A 89 -14.05 5.62 -3.46
C PRO A 89 -13.79 7.10 -3.83
N SER A 90 -14.25 8.06 -3.01
CA SER A 90 -13.98 9.49 -3.23
C SER A 90 -12.49 9.87 -3.18
N HIS A 91 -11.66 9.09 -2.48
CA HIS A 91 -10.22 9.38 -2.31
C HIS A 91 -9.33 8.68 -3.33
N VAL A 92 -9.87 7.74 -4.12
CA VAL A 92 -9.08 6.92 -5.05
C VAL A 92 -8.27 7.77 -6.03
N SER A 93 -8.91 8.72 -6.70
CA SER A 93 -8.24 9.58 -7.69
C SER A 93 -7.13 10.41 -7.03
N ALA A 94 -7.41 10.98 -5.86
CA ALA A 94 -6.43 11.78 -5.12
C ALA A 94 -5.22 10.94 -4.67
N ILE A 95 -5.43 9.70 -4.21
CA ILE A 95 -4.33 8.80 -3.82
C ILE A 95 -3.47 8.42 -5.02
N CYS A 96 -4.08 8.09 -6.16
CA CYS A 96 -3.34 7.76 -7.38
C CYS A 96 -2.49 8.94 -7.91
N GLU A 97 -2.99 10.16 -7.76
CA GLU A 97 -2.32 11.38 -8.22
C GLU A 97 -1.25 11.86 -7.23
N GLN A 98 -1.58 11.92 -5.94
CA GLN A 98 -0.84 12.67 -4.92
C GLN A 98 -0.21 11.80 -3.83
N ASN A 99 -0.44 10.48 -3.87
CA ASN A 99 -0.09 9.50 -2.85
C ASN A 99 -0.97 9.59 -1.58
N PHE A 100 -0.73 8.69 -0.62
CA PHE A 100 -1.47 8.67 0.65
C PHE A 100 -1.09 9.87 1.54
N ASP A 101 -2.09 10.58 2.05
CA ASP A 101 -1.92 11.67 3.01
C ASP A 101 -2.85 11.47 4.20
N TRP A 102 -2.28 10.96 5.31
CA TRP A 102 -3.03 10.69 6.53
C TRP A 102 -3.66 11.95 7.15
N ARG A 103 -3.17 13.15 6.80
CA ARG A 103 -3.75 14.42 7.25
C ARG A 103 -5.10 14.72 6.59
N LEU A 104 -5.37 14.11 5.44
CA LEU A 104 -6.64 14.22 4.71
C LEU A 104 -7.62 13.09 5.06
N CYS A 105 -7.12 11.93 5.47
CA CYS A 105 -7.94 10.73 5.67
C CYS A 105 -8.63 10.64 7.06
N GLY A 106 -8.42 11.61 7.96
CA GLY A 106 -9.00 11.63 9.30
C GLY A 106 -8.37 10.60 10.26
N THR A 107 -8.03 11.04 11.47
CA THR A 107 -7.35 10.20 12.49
C THR A 107 -8.35 9.34 13.27
N HIS A 108 -9.09 8.46 12.61
CA HIS A 108 -9.95 7.51 13.32
C HIS A 108 -9.08 6.39 13.90
N GLY A 109 -8.92 6.38 15.23
CA GLY A 109 -8.25 5.28 15.94
C GLY A 109 -6.76 5.14 15.61
N THR A 110 -5.97 6.22 15.68
CA THR A 110 -4.51 6.18 15.48
C THR A 110 -3.79 5.53 16.67
N VAL A 111 -4.03 4.25 16.93
CA VAL A 111 -3.48 3.52 18.10
C VAL A 111 -1.95 3.40 18.03
N TYR A 112 -1.39 3.29 16.83
CA TYR A 112 0.03 2.99 16.60
C TYR A 112 0.81 4.18 16.00
N GLY A 113 0.19 5.37 15.96
CA GLY A 113 0.79 6.62 15.51
C GLY A 113 -0.03 7.37 14.47
N LYS A 114 0.29 8.65 14.28
CA LYS A 114 -0.34 9.58 13.33
C LYS A 114 0.34 9.45 11.96
N GLY A 115 -0.03 8.40 11.23
CA GLY A 115 0.50 8.09 9.91
C GLY A 115 -0.51 7.33 9.06
N SER A 116 -0.10 6.93 7.86
CA SER A 116 -0.91 6.10 6.96
C SER A 116 -0.83 4.63 7.37
N TYR A 117 -1.98 3.99 7.55
CA TYR A 117 -2.10 2.60 8.02
C TYR A 117 -2.19 1.63 6.85
N PHE A 118 -1.45 0.53 6.92
CA PHE A 118 -1.46 -0.54 5.93
C PHE A 118 -1.57 -1.90 6.61
N ALA A 119 -2.40 -2.79 6.08
CA ALA A 119 -2.62 -4.10 6.66
C ALA A 119 -1.93 -5.20 5.85
N ARG A 120 -1.40 -6.21 6.55
CA ARG A 120 -0.96 -7.47 5.94
C ARG A 120 -2.14 -8.21 5.30
N ASP A 121 -3.28 -8.19 5.98
CA ASP A 121 -4.46 -8.96 5.64
C ASP A 121 -5.53 -8.07 5.00
N ALA A 122 -6.02 -8.48 3.83
CA ALA A 122 -7.03 -7.73 3.07
C ALA A 122 -8.36 -7.60 3.85
N SER A 123 -8.73 -8.60 4.66
CA SER A 123 -9.93 -8.55 5.50
C SER A 123 -9.92 -7.40 6.50
N TYR A 124 -8.75 -7.05 7.06
CA TYR A 124 -8.65 -5.90 7.96
C TYR A 124 -8.89 -4.60 7.19
N SER A 125 -8.30 -4.47 5.98
CA SER A 125 -8.54 -3.30 5.12
C SER A 125 -9.99 -3.19 4.65
N HIS A 126 -10.71 -4.30 4.49
CA HIS A 126 -12.11 -4.33 4.08
C HIS A 126 -13.02 -3.56 5.05
N GLU A 127 -12.73 -3.58 6.35
CA GLU A 127 -13.50 -2.86 7.38
C GLU A 127 -13.48 -1.34 7.17
N TYR A 128 -12.48 -0.82 6.43
CA TYR A 128 -12.31 0.58 6.10
C TYR A 128 -12.74 0.92 4.65
N CYS A 129 -13.27 -0.06 3.90
CA CYS A 129 -13.81 0.16 2.57
C CYS A 129 -15.29 0.55 2.65
N SER A 130 -15.67 1.62 1.96
CA SER A 130 -17.09 1.92 1.73
C SER A 130 -17.59 1.22 0.46
N SER A 131 -18.73 0.52 0.54
CA SER A 131 -19.33 -0.10 -0.63
C SER A 131 -20.07 0.92 -1.50
N ARG A 132 -19.99 0.78 -2.82
CA ARG A 132 -20.86 1.47 -3.78
C ARG A 132 -21.55 0.42 -4.63
N LEU A 133 -22.87 0.28 -4.47
CA LEU A 133 -23.69 -0.73 -5.15
C LEU A 133 -23.17 -2.17 -4.96
N GLY A 134 -22.70 -2.49 -3.75
CA GLY A 134 -22.16 -3.82 -3.41
C GLY A 134 -20.74 -4.09 -3.93
N ARG A 135 -20.09 -3.12 -4.58
CA ARG A 135 -18.68 -3.16 -4.98
C ARG A 135 -17.83 -2.40 -3.98
N TYR A 136 -16.65 -2.94 -3.69
CA TYR A 136 -15.67 -2.38 -2.79
C TYR A 136 -14.38 -2.10 -3.55
N SER A 137 -13.62 -1.12 -3.09
CA SER A 137 -12.29 -0.83 -3.63
C SER A 137 -11.26 -0.74 -2.51
N MET A 138 -10.07 -1.31 -2.75
CA MET A 138 -8.92 -1.16 -1.86
C MET A 138 -7.63 -1.06 -2.66
N PHE A 139 -6.63 -0.42 -2.08
CA PHE A 139 -5.30 -0.37 -2.66
C PHE A 139 -4.46 -1.56 -2.22
N VAL A 140 -3.55 -1.98 -3.10
CA VAL A 140 -2.35 -2.74 -2.72
C VAL A 140 -1.15 -1.83 -2.98
N ALA A 141 -0.46 -1.43 -1.91
CA ALA A 141 0.69 -0.55 -1.98
C ALA A 141 2.00 -1.32 -1.83
N GLN A 142 3.04 -0.88 -2.52
CA GLN A 142 4.42 -1.22 -2.17
C GLN A 142 4.86 -0.27 -1.06
N VAL A 143 5.30 -0.83 0.06
CA VAL A 143 5.62 -0.07 1.27
C VAL A 143 7.01 -0.42 1.75
N LEU A 144 7.87 0.59 1.90
CA LEU A 144 9.20 0.49 2.51
C LEU A 144 9.03 0.51 4.03
N VAL A 145 8.74 -0.65 4.61
CA VAL A 145 8.53 -0.78 6.06
C VAL A 145 9.85 -0.64 6.83
N GLY A 146 10.97 -1.02 6.22
CA GLY A 146 12.30 -0.92 6.84
C GLY A 146 12.38 -1.62 8.20
N ASP A 147 13.17 -1.07 9.13
CA ASP A 147 13.13 -1.56 10.50
C ASP A 147 11.99 -0.89 11.27
N PHE A 148 11.16 -1.71 11.90
CA PHE A 148 9.97 -1.27 12.61
C PHE A 148 10.05 -1.52 14.11
N VAL A 149 9.15 -0.86 14.84
CA VAL A 149 8.99 -0.94 16.30
C VAL A 149 7.52 -0.84 16.65
N GLN A 150 7.13 -1.29 17.84
CA GLN A 150 5.75 -1.14 18.30
C GLN A 150 5.34 0.34 18.30
N GLY A 151 4.16 0.61 17.77
CA GLY A 151 3.60 1.95 17.66
C GLY A 151 3.00 2.47 18.97
N ASN A 152 2.74 3.77 18.99
CA ASN A 152 2.08 4.48 20.08
C ASN A 152 1.26 5.64 19.50
N SER A 153 0.09 5.93 20.09
CA SER A 153 -0.83 6.94 19.58
C SER A 153 -0.24 8.35 19.51
N GLU A 154 0.74 8.65 20.35
CA GLU A 154 1.37 9.96 20.44
C GLU A 154 2.46 10.17 19.36
N TYR A 155 2.86 9.11 18.66
CA TYR A 155 3.90 9.22 17.65
C TYR A 155 3.41 9.99 16.42
N CYS A 156 4.06 11.12 16.14
CA CYS A 156 3.94 11.85 14.87
C CYS A 156 5.02 11.46 13.85
N ARG A 157 5.98 10.62 14.27
CA ARG A 157 7.06 10.03 13.49
C ARG A 157 7.58 8.80 14.23
N PRO A 158 8.31 7.86 13.59
CA PRO A 158 8.87 6.73 14.30
C PRO A 158 9.82 7.19 15.43
N PRO A 159 9.89 6.45 16.55
CA PRO A 159 10.76 6.80 17.65
C PRO A 159 12.24 6.54 17.31
N PRO A 160 13.19 7.08 18.11
CA PRO A 160 14.61 6.76 17.98
C PRO A 160 14.91 5.28 18.23
N ARG A 161 15.96 4.77 17.59
CA ARG A 161 16.44 3.40 17.79
C ARG A 161 17.13 3.27 19.14
N ALA A 162 16.86 2.18 19.86
CA ALA A 162 17.39 1.94 21.20
C ALA A 162 18.92 2.05 21.29
N ARG A 163 19.65 1.63 20.25
CA ARG A 163 21.13 1.65 20.20
C ARG A 163 21.72 2.89 19.52
N ASN A 164 20.90 3.77 18.96
CA ASN A 164 21.36 4.98 18.27
C ASN A 164 20.23 6.03 18.23
N SER A 165 20.25 6.96 19.19
CA SER A 165 19.24 8.02 19.31
C SER A 165 19.24 9.02 18.13
N ASN A 166 20.31 9.08 17.35
CA ASN A 166 20.41 9.91 16.14
C ASN A 166 19.75 9.25 14.91
N ARG A 167 19.23 8.02 15.05
CA ARG A 167 18.55 7.28 13.99
C ARG A 167 17.16 6.89 14.45
N LEU A 168 16.16 7.14 13.62
CA LEU A 168 14.79 6.69 13.87
C LEU A 168 14.58 5.29 13.31
N TYR A 169 13.56 4.61 13.82
CA TYR A 169 12.94 3.50 13.08
C TYR A 169 12.34 4.03 11.77
N ASP A 170 12.03 3.12 10.85
CA ASP A 170 11.49 3.44 9.54
C ASP A 170 9.95 3.41 9.52
N SER A 171 9.33 2.60 10.38
CA SER A 171 7.88 2.52 10.56
C SER A 171 7.49 2.03 11.96
N CYS A 172 6.19 2.09 12.27
CA CYS A 172 5.61 1.50 13.48
C CYS A 172 4.67 0.34 13.14
N VAL A 173 4.50 -0.60 14.07
CA VAL A 173 3.62 -1.77 13.92
C VAL A 173 2.77 -2.02 15.16
N ASP A 174 1.77 -2.88 15.04
CA ASP A 174 0.94 -3.38 16.15
C ASP A 174 1.72 -4.35 17.06
N ASP A 175 2.37 -5.35 16.46
CA ASP A 175 3.22 -6.34 17.13
C ASP A 175 4.56 -6.49 16.37
N PRO A 176 5.71 -6.20 17.00
CA PRO A 176 7.04 -6.41 16.38
C PRO A 176 7.35 -7.87 16.00
N THR A 177 6.64 -8.85 16.58
CA THR A 177 6.90 -10.28 16.39
C THR A 177 6.17 -10.83 15.17
N ASP A 178 4.86 -10.59 15.06
CA ASP A 178 4.05 -10.90 13.88
C ASP A 178 3.20 -9.68 13.46
N PRO A 179 3.79 -8.69 12.77
CA PRO A 179 3.10 -7.45 12.46
C PRO A 179 1.98 -7.66 11.44
N SER A 180 0.76 -7.26 11.81
CA SER A 180 -0.42 -7.27 10.94
C SER A 180 -0.77 -5.89 10.42
N ILE A 181 -0.32 -4.83 11.12
CA ILE A 181 -0.56 -3.43 10.79
C ILE A 181 0.79 -2.69 10.73
N PHE A 182 0.95 -1.86 9.72
CA PHE A 182 2.10 -0.97 9.55
C PHE A 182 1.63 0.48 9.47
N VAL A 183 2.28 1.36 10.22
CA VAL A 183 2.06 2.80 10.19
C VAL A 183 3.26 3.49 9.56
N ILE A 184 3.00 4.18 8.46
CA ILE A 184 4.01 4.88 7.67
C ILE A 184 3.79 6.38 7.77
N PHE A 185 4.83 7.09 8.17
CA PHE A 185 4.75 8.53 8.43
C PHE A 185 5.13 9.34 7.19
N GLU A 186 6.08 8.85 6.39
CA GLU A 186 6.55 9.55 5.17
C GLU A 186 5.96 8.95 3.90
N LYS A 187 5.22 9.76 3.14
CA LYS A 187 4.52 9.31 1.94
C LYS A 187 5.45 8.74 0.86
N GLN A 188 6.71 9.17 0.78
CA GLN A 188 7.68 8.62 -0.18
C GLN A 188 8.11 7.19 0.16
N GLN A 189 7.77 6.65 1.34
CA GLN A 189 7.93 5.22 1.65
C GLN A 189 6.83 4.36 1.01
N ILE A 190 5.86 4.97 0.34
CA ILE A 190 4.68 4.29 -0.17
C ILE A 190 4.56 4.54 -1.68
N TYR A 191 4.25 3.48 -2.40
CA TYR A 191 3.82 3.56 -3.80
C TYR A 191 2.48 2.84 -3.96
N PRO A 192 1.38 3.54 -4.34
CA PRO A 192 0.10 2.89 -4.62
C PRO A 192 0.24 2.07 -5.91
N ALA A 193 0.50 0.77 -5.79
CA ALA A 193 0.90 -0.07 -6.92
C ALA A 193 -0.31 -0.60 -7.71
N TYR A 194 -1.39 -0.94 -6.99
CA TYR A 194 -2.60 -1.50 -7.58
C TYR A 194 -3.85 -0.97 -6.88
N ILE A 195 -4.95 -0.96 -7.62
CA ILE A 195 -6.30 -0.86 -7.07
C ILE A 195 -7.09 -2.12 -7.44
N LEU A 196 -7.69 -2.70 -6.42
CA LEU A 196 -8.62 -3.82 -6.51
C LEU A 196 -10.05 -3.26 -6.48
N GLU A 197 -10.90 -3.79 -7.34
CA GLU A 197 -12.35 -3.70 -7.19
C GLU A 197 -12.92 -5.10 -7.06
N TYR A 198 -13.75 -5.33 -6.05
CA TYR A 198 -14.22 -6.65 -5.69
C TYR A 198 -15.62 -6.61 -5.08
N SER A 199 -16.31 -7.75 -5.10
CA SER A 199 -17.67 -7.91 -4.59
C SER A 199 -17.79 -9.24 -3.85
N ALA A 200 -18.79 -9.37 -2.98
CA ALA A 200 -19.11 -10.67 -2.40
C ALA A 200 -19.44 -11.67 -3.52
N GLU A 201 -19.08 -12.93 -3.32
CA GLU A 201 -19.51 -14.01 -4.20
C GLU A 201 -21.03 -14.14 -4.14
N SER A 202 -21.68 -14.05 -5.30
CA SER A 202 -23.09 -14.40 -5.42
C SER A 202 -23.22 -15.90 -5.20
N ARG A 203 -23.69 -16.32 -4.02
CA ARG A 203 -24.14 -17.70 -3.82
C ARG A 203 -25.33 -17.90 -4.76
N CYS A 204 -25.17 -18.72 -5.80
CA CYS A 204 -26.33 -19.26 -6.50
C CYS A 204 -27.14 -20.06 -5.49
N VAL A 205 -28.25 -19.48 -5.02
CA VAL A 205 -29.29 -20.24 -4.35
C VAL A 205 -30.01 -20.96 -5.49
N VAL A 206 -29.67 -22.23 -5.71
CA VAL A 206 -30.53 -23.09 -6.54
C VAL A 206 -31.78 -23.31 -5.71
N LEU A 207 -32.84 -22.57 -6.05
CA LEU A 207 -34.20 -22.78 -5.53
C LEU A 207 -34.80 -24.03 -6.16
#